data_AF-A0A9Q2RU06-F1
#
_entry.id   AF-A0A9Q2RU06-F1
#
_cell.length_a   1.000
_cell.length_b   1.000
_cell.length_c   1.000
_cell.angle_alpha   90.00
_cell.angle_beta   90.00
_cell.angle_gamma   90.00
#
_symmetry.space_group_name_H-M   'P 1'
#
loop_
_entity.id
_entity.type
_entity.pdbx_description
1 polymer ?
#
loop_
_entity_poly.entity_id
_entity_poly.type
_entity_poly.pdbx_seq_one_letter_code
_entity_poly.pdbx_strand_id
1 'polypeptide(L)'
;MTKFSTIYAQLTKDGTLQSDPAQLAVMDEFDRIQQALNTPAKTGWFRKAPEAPKGLYLWGGVGRGKSMLMDLFVKHLGDVPARRVHFHAFMQEIHAALHEAHQNGVEDAVAPVAKKVAESVRLLAFDEMQITDITDAMIVGRLFRALFEAGTCVITTSNRHPDELYKNGLNRQLFLPAIDLIKDKMVVHEMVSPRDYRQDRLAGEERFFTPISEETRATMDAVWRDLTGGEAEPLVLKIKGREVELPAYRSGIARAPFYDLCGKPLGPGDYLVIAQTVRVLMIDNIPRLSRSNFNEAKRFVTLIDALYEAKVKLIASAAALPEMLYVEGEGTFEFERTASRLREMMAADWGQPEA
;
A
#
# COMPACT_ATOMS: atom_id res chain seq x y z
N MET A 1 26.87 -16.49 0.78
CA MET A 1 25.78 -15.50 0.86
C MET A 1 25.37 -15.36 2.31
N THR A 2 25.23 -14.13 2.81
CA THR A 2 24.78 -13.88 4.19
C THR A 2 23.27 -14.07 4.27
N LYS A 3 22.81 -14.80 5.30
CA LYS A 3 21.37 -15.00 5.57
C LYS A 3 20.67 -13.66 5.80
N PHE A 4 19.44 -13.53 5.34
CA PHE A 4 18.64 -12.31 5.57
C PHE A 4 18.45 -12.03 7.07
N SER A 5 18.19 -13.07 7.87
CA SER A 5 18.11 -12.97 9.33
C SER A 5 19.36 -12.36 9.97
N THR A 6 20.54 -12.64 9.42
CA THR A 6 21.83 -12.10 9.91
C THR A 6 21.99 -10.63 9.55
N ILE A 7 21.53 -10.22 8.36
CA ILE A 7 21.51 -8.81 7.94
C ILE A 7 20.58 -8.01 8.87
N TYR A 8 19.37 -8.51 9.12
CA TYR A 8 18.43 -7.87 10.06
C TYR A 8 19.01 -7.77 11.48
N ALA A 9 19.66 -8.82 11.98
CA ALA A 9 20.32 -8.80 13.28
C ALA A 9 21.46 -7.77 13.36
N GLN A 10 22.21 -7.57 12.26
CA GLN A 10 23.26 -6.56 12.20
C GLN A 10 22.69 -5.13 12.23
N LEU A 11 21.66 -4.86 11.42
CA LEU A 11 20.97 -3.57 11.36
C LEU A 11 20.26 -3.21 12.68
N THR A 12 19.82 -4.21 13.45
CA THR A 12 19.27 -3.96 14.79
C THR A 12 20.37 -3.72 15.82
N LYS A 13 21.52 -4.38 15.68
CA LYS A 13 22.67 -4.20 16.58
C LYS A 13 23.36 -2.85 16.41
N ASP A 14 23.41 -2.31 15.20
CA ASP A 14 24.00 -0.99 14.92
C ASP A 14 23.03 0.18 15.11
N GLY A 15 21.77 -0.09 15.44
CA GLY A 15 20.73 0.91 15.72
C GLY A 15 20.03 1.46 14.49
N THR A 16 20.33 0.97 13.28
CA THR A 16 19.61 1.36 12.05
C THR A 16 18.15 0.92 12.08
N LEU A 17 17.87 -0.24 12.68
CA LEU A 17 16.52 -0.77 12.89
C LEU A 17 16.26 -1.00 14.37
N GLN A 18 15.01 -0.85 14.78
CA GLN A 18 14.56 -1.30 16.09
C GLN A 18 14.14 -2.76 16.00
N SER A 19 14.61 -3.59 16.94
CA SER A 19 14.20 -4.99 17.02
C SER A 19 12.70 -5.10 17.35
N ASP A 20 12.00 -5.93 16.58
CA ASP A 20 10.55 -6.16 16.71
C ASP A 20 10.29 -7.68 16.70
N PRO A 21 9.66 -8.26 17.75
CA PRO A 21 9.33 -9.68 17.79
C PRO A 21 8.49 -10.17 16.59
N ALA A 22 7.59 -9.32 16.07
CA ALA A 22 6.76 -9.67 14.91
C ALA A 22 7.59 -9.77 13.63
N GLN A 23 8.66 -8.98 13.52
CA GLN A 23 9.60 -9.03 12.41
C GLN A 23 10.54 -10.22 12.54
N LEU A 24 11.04 -10.51 13.75
CA LEU A 24 11.88 -11.67 14.01
C LEU A 24 11.17 -13.00 13.68
N ALA A 25 9.86 -13.09 13.96
CA ALA A 25 9.08 -14.30 13.74
C ALA A 25 8.99 -14.74 12.26
N VAL A 26 9.19 -13.83 11.30
CA VAL A 26 9.14 -14.14 9.85
C VAL A 26 10.52 -14.39 9.23
N MET A 27 11.61 -14.22 9.98
CA MET A 27 12.98 -14.29 9.42
C MET A 27 13.31 -15.65 8.80
N ASP A 28 12.83 -16.75 9.40
CA ASP A 28 13.06 -18.10 8.88
C ASP A 28 12.40 -18.33 7.51
N GLU A 29 11.26 -17.70 7.25
CA GLU A 29 10.58 -17.79 5.95
C GLU A 29 11.35 -17.04 4.85
N PHE A 30 11.90 -15.87 5.17
CA PHE A 30 12.77 -15.14 4.25
C PHE A 30 14.06 -15.92 3.97
N ASP A 31 14.72 -16.47 5.00
CA ASP A 31 15.93 -17.28 4.83
C ASP A 31 15.65 -18.54 3.98
N ARG A 32 14.50 -19.21 4.20
CA ARG A 32 14.06 -20.35 3.40
C ARG A 32 13.93 -19.98 1.91
N ILE A 33 13.27 -18.86 1.61
CA ILE A 33 13.09 -18.40 0.24
C ILE A 33 14.42 -17.98 -0.39
N GLN A 34 15.26 -17.24 0.34
CA GLN A 34 16.60 -16.83 -0.11
C GLN A 34 17.44 -18.05 -0.49
N GLN A 35 17.48 -19.07 0.37
CA GLN A 35 18.23 -20.30 0.13
C GLN A 35 17.70 -21.04 -1.11
N ALA A 36 16.38 -21.16 -1.25
CA ALA A 36 15.77 -21.86 -2.38
C ALA A 36 16.00 -21.13 -3.71
N LEU A 37 15.92 -19.80 -3.72
CA LEU A 37 16.19 -19.00 -4.91
C LEU A 37 17.66 -19.07 -5.34
N ASN A 38 18.60 -19.14 -4.38
CA ASN A 38 20.03 -19.23 -4.67
C ASN A 38 20.53 -20.64 -4.96
N THR A 39 19.72 -21.67 -4.71
CA THR A 39 20.08 -23.04 -5.08
C THR A 39 19.92 -23.23 -6.59
N PRO A 40 20.99 -23.61 -7.32
CA PRO A 40 20.89 -23.85 -8.75
C PRO A 40 19.89 -24.97 -9.04
N ALA A 41 19.01 -24.75 -10.01
CA ALA A 41 18.16 -25.80 -10.54
C ALA A 41 19.04 -26.94 -11.07
N LYS A 42 18.90 -28.16 -10.54
CA LYS A 42 19.62 -29.33 -11.06
C LYS A 42 19.07 -29.69 -12.44
N THR A 43 19.68 -29.17 -13.49
CA THR A 43 19.29 -29.45 -14.87
C THR A 43 19.80 -30.82 -15.30
N GLY A 44 18.90 -31.65 -15.85
CA GLY A 44 19.21 -32.94 -16.45
C GLY A 44 18.23 -33.20 -17.58
N TRP A 45 18.66 -33.95 -18.61
CA TRP A 45 17.96 -34.08 -19.91
C TRP A 45 16.55 -34.70 -19.84
N PHE A 46 16.14 -35.21 -18.67
CA PHE A 46 14.82 -35.81 -18.44
C PHE A 46 14.12 -35.30 -17.16
N ARG A 47 14.57 -34.19 -16.56
CA ARG A 47 13.94 -33.65 -15.35
C ARG A 47 13.02 -32.48 -15.67
N LYS A 48 11.77 -32.59 -15.18
CA LYS A 48 10.80 -31.49 -15.11
C LYS A 48 11.47 -30.29 -14.42
N ALA A 49 11.20 -29.08 -14.92
CA ALA A 49 11.69 -27.86 -14.28
C ALA A 49 11.33 -27.89 -12.78
N PRO A 50 12.26 -27.56 -11.87
CA PRO A 50 11.96 -27.58 -10.44
C PRO A 50 10.81 -26.62 -10.15
N GLU A 51 9.86 -27.06 -9.34
CA GLU A 51 8.74 -26.20 -8.91
C GLU A 51 9.28 -24.97 -8.19
N ALA A 52 8.58 -23.85 -8.36
CA ALA A 52 8.89 -22.62 -7.63
C ALA A 52 8.92 -22.90 -6.12
N PRO A 53 9.86 -22.33 -5.36
CA PRO A 53 9.80 -22.42 -3.92
C PRO A 53 8.50 -21.78 -3.40
N LYS A 54 7.90 -22.39 -2.38
CA LYS A 54 6.70 -21.87 -1.73
C LYS A 54 6.95 -20.42 -1.28
N GLY A 55 6.09 -19.51 -1.74
CA GLY A 55 6.17 -18.07 -1.50
C GLY A 55 5.84 -17.68 -0.07
N LEU A 56 5.65 -16.38 0.16
CA LEU A 56 5.27 -15.82 1.46
C LEU A 56 4.19 -14.74 1.27
N TYR A 57 3.06 -14.91 1.97
CA TYR A 57 1.99 -13.94 2.10
C TYR A 57 2.08 -13.31 3.48
N LEU A 58 2.72 -12.15 3.56
CA LEU A 58 2.94 -11.42 4.80
C LEU A 58 1.80 -10.44 5.03
N TRP A 59 1.04 -10.59 6.12
CA TRP A 59 -0.10 -9.72 6.39
C TRP A 59 -0.15 -9.19 7.81
N GLY A 60 -0.91 -8.12 8.02
CA GLY A 60 -1.08 -7.47 9.33
C GLY A 60 -1.33 -5.98 9.18
N GLY A 61 -1.59 -5.27 10.28
CA GLY A 61 -1.96 -3.85 10.29
C GLY A 61 -0.96 -2.90 9.59
N VAL A 62 -1.37 -1.65 9.39
CA VAL A 62 -0.50 -0.61 8.80
C VAL A 62 0.73 -0.39 9.67
N GLY A 63 1.87 -0.13 9.04
CA GLY A 63 3.07 0.24 9.77
C GLY A 63 3.84 -0.92 10.40
N ARG A 64 3.42 -2.18 10.25
CA ARG A 64 4.14 -3.33 10.85
C ARG A 64 5.50 -3.65 10.21
N GLY A 65 6.06 -2.76 9.39
CA GLY A 65 7.35 -2.97 8.72
C GLY A 65 7.32 -3.96 7.55
N LYS A 66 6.16 -4.45 7.11
CA LYS A 66 6.03 -5.41 5.99
C LYS A 66 6.81 -5.00 4.74
N SER A 67 6.56 -3.78 4.24
CA SER A 67 7.23 -3.28 3.03
C SER A 67 8.70 -2.97 3.27
N MET A 68 9.07 -2.60 4.51
CA MET A 68 10.48 -2.42 4.89
C MET A 68 11.23 -3.76 4.88
N LEU A 69 10.65 -4.83 5.43
CA LEU A 69 11.22 -6.18 5.35
C LEU A 69 11.32 -6.66 3.91
N MET A 70 10.28 -6.43 3.10
CA MET A 70 10.30 -6.74 1.67
C MET A 70 11.43 -6.00 0.95
N ASP A 71 11.59 -4.71 1.20
CA ASP A 71 12.63 -3.88 0.62
C ASP A 71 14.04 -4.38 0.97
N LEU A 72 14.29 -4.57 2.28
CA LEU A 72 15.57 -5.09 2.76
C LEU A 72 15.85 -6.48 2.18
N PHE A 73 14.85 -7.34 2.08
CA PHE A 73 15.00 -8.68 1.53
C PHE A 73 15.44 -8.62 0.06
N VAL A 74 14.68 -7.89 -0.78
CA VAL A 74 14.97 -7.77 -2.21
C VAL A 74 16.35 -7.16 -2.45
N LYS A 75 16.73 -6.13 -1.68
CA LYS A 75 18.05 -5.50 -1.75
C LYS A 75 19.22 -6.45 -1.45
N HIS A 76 18.99 -7.50 -0.66
CA HIS A 76 20.02 -8.45 -0.23
C HIS A 76 19.84 -9.86 -0.84
N LEU A 77 19.10 -9.98 -1.95
CA LEU A 77 18.93 -11.24 -2.68
C LEU A 77 20.13 -11.63 -3.55
N GLY A 78 21.13 -10.75 -3.70
CA GLY A 78 22.28 -10.98 -4.58
C GLY A 78 21.88 -10.89 -6.06
N ASP A 79 22.37 -11.83 -6.87
CA ASP A 79 22.15 -11.84 -8.33
C ASP A 79 20.83 -12.50 -8.77
N VAL A 80 19.93 -12.82 -7.83
CA VAL A 80 18.63 -13.39 -8.16
C VAL A 80 17.79 -12.34 -8.90
N PRO A 81 17.32 -12.60 -10.14
CA PRO A 81 16.46 -11.68 -10.85
C PRO A 81 15.15 -11.49 -10.08
N ALA A 82 14.96 -10.32 -9.49
CA ALA A 82 13.82 -10.00 -8.66
C ALA A 82 13.20 -8.68 -9.09
N ARG A 83 11.88 -8.60 -9.01
CA ARG A 83 11.12 -7.37 -9.27
C ARG A 83 10.20 -7.10 -8.10
N ARG A 84 10.40 -5.94 -7.46
CA ARG A 84 9.49 -5.38 -6.46
C ARG A 84 8.57 -4.37 -7.13
N VAL A 85 7.27 -4.46 -6.88
CA VAL A 85 6.27 -3.58 -7.51
C VAL A 85 4.99 -3.53 -6.67
N HIS A 86 4.31 -2.39 -6.67
CA HIS A 86 2.95 -2.30 -6.09
C HIS A 86 1.97 -3.15 -6.89
N PHE A 87 1.12 -3.90 -6.20
CA PHE A 87 0.22 -4.86 -6.84
C PHE A 87 -0.69 -4.21 -7.88
N HIS A 88 -1.25 -3.04 -7.58
CA HIS A 88 -2.11 -2.31 -8.52
C HIS A 88 -1.36 -1.87 -9.78
N ALA A 89 -0.16 -1.32 -9.64
CA ALA A 89 0.66 -0.90 -10.78
C ALA A 89 1.00 -2.10 -11.69
N PHE A 90 1.33 -3.25 -11.09
CA PHE A 90 1.54 -4.48 -11.82
C PHE A 90 0.27 -4.94 -12.56
N MET A 91 -0.90 -4.88 -11.93
CA MET A 91 -2.15 -5.22 -12.61
C MET A 91 -2.44 -4.31 -13.81
N GLN A 92 -2.14 -3.01 -13.73
CA GLN A 92 -2.27 -2.11 -14.87
C GLN A 92 -1.38 -2.52 -16.05
N GLU A 93 -0.14 -2.93 -15.80
CA GLU A 93 0.75 -3.45 -16.84
C GLU A 93 0.20 -4.74 -17.45
N ILE A 94 -0.32 -5.64 -16.62
CA ILE A 94 -0.92 -6.90 -17.09
C ILE A 94 -2.14 -6.62 -17.97
N HIS A 95 -3.05 -5.73 -17.56
CA HIS A 95 -4.21 -5.35 -18.37
C HIS A 95 -3.81 -4.76 -19.71
N ALA A 96 -2.80 -3.89 -19.74
CA ALA A 96 -2.27 -3.32 -20.98
C ALA A 96 -1.71 -4.43 -21.90
N ALA A 97 -0.91 -5.34 -21.36
CA ALA A 97 -0.34 -6.46 -22.11
C ALA A 97 -1.41 -7.44 -22.63
N LEU A 98 -2.47 -7.70 -21.84
CA LEU A 98 -3.60 -8.51 -22.26
C LEU A 98 -4.37 -7.84 -23.40
N HIS A 99 -4.60 -6.54 -23.31
CA HIS A 99 -5.28 -5.78 -24.35
C HIS A 99 -4.50 -5.83 -25.67
N GLU A 100 -3.19 -5.62 -25.63
CA GLU A 100 -2.31 -5.75 -26.81
C GLU A 100 -2.33 -7.16 -27.40
N ALA A 101 -2.29 -8.21 -26.56
CA ALA A 101 -2.35 -9.59 -27.01
C ALA A 101 -3.71 -9.92 -27.67
N HIS A 102 -4.81 -9.42 -27.13
CA HIS A 102 -6.14 -9.59 -27.72
C HIS A 102 -6.25 -8.87 -29.07
N GLN A 103 -5.68 -7.66 -29.21
CA GLN A 103 -5.63 -6.96 -30.50
C GLN A 103 -4.87 -7.75 -31.58
N ASN A 104 -3.89 -8.55 -31.16
CA ASN A 104 -3.13 -9.45 -32.03
C ASN A 104 -3.79 -10.82 -32.22
N GLY A 105 -5.05 -11.01 -31.79
CA GLY A 105 -5.85 -12.22 -32.04
C GLY A 105 -5.58 -13.38 -31.08
N VAL A 106 -4.93 -13.14 -29.93
CA VAL A 106 -4.70 -14.18 -28.91
C VAL A 106 -5.91 -14.25 -27.97
N GLU A 107 -6.74 -15.30 -28.06
CA GLU A 107 -7.93 -15.44 -27.20
C GLU A 107 -7.60 -15.75 -25.72
N ASP A 108 -6.59 -16.59 -25.46
CA ASP A 108 -6.08 -16.82 -24.10
C ASP A 108 -4.73 -16.11 -23.87
N ALA A 109 -4.80 -14.80 -23.63
CA ALA A 109 -3.61 -13.99 -23.46
C ALA A 109 -2.93 -14.09 -22.09
N VAL A 110 -3.57 -14.69 -21.07
CA VAL A 110 -3.02 -14.70 -19.70
C VAL A 110 -1.75 -15.53 -19.62
N ALA A 111 -1.76 -16.74 -20.18
CA ALA A 111 -0.59 -17.62 -20.19
C ALA A 111 0.64 -17.00 -20.90
N PRO A 112 0.54 -16.46 -22.14
CA PRO A 112 1.69 -15.86 -22.80
C PRO A 112 2.19 -14.59 -22.11
N VAL A 113 1.30 -13.76 -21.55
CA VAL A 113 1.71 -12.58 -20.76
C VAL A 113 2.45 -13.00 -19.49
N ALA A 114 1.91 -13.97 -18.73
CA ALA A 114 2.56 -14.49 -17.53
C ALA A 114 3.93 -15.11 -17.83
N LYS A 115 4.06 -15.81 -18.97
CA LYS A 115 5.34 -16.37 -19.43
C LYS A 115 6.39 -15.29 -19.68
N LYS A 116 6.03 -14.21 -20.39
CA LYS A 116 6.94 -13.08 -20.62
C LYS A 116 7.43 -12.46 -19.30
N VAL A 117 6.54 -12.34 -18.31
CA VAL A 117 6.93 -11.88 -16.97
C VAL A 117 7.92 -12.85 -16.33
N ALA A 118 7.59 -14.15 -16.30
CA ALA A 118 8.42 -15.19 -15.69
C ALA A 118 9.81 -15.36 -16.34
N GLU A 119 9.97 -15.04 -17.62
CA GLU A 119 11.27 -15.05 -18.30
C GLU A 119 12.24 -13.97 -17.77
N SER A 120 11.70 -12.88 -17.21
CA SER A 120 12.50 -11.74 -16.72
C SER A 120 12.85 -11.81 -15.23
N VAL A 121 12.14 -12.63 -14.44
CA VAL A 121 12.27 -12.65 -12.98
C VAL A 121 12.14 -14.05 -12.41
N ARG A 122 12.90 -14.33 -11.35
CA ARG A 122 12.72 -15.52 -10.50
C ARG A 122 11.90 -15.24 -9.25
N LEU A 123 11.85 -13.98 -8.81
CA LEU A 123 11.03 -13.52 -7.70
C LEU A 123 10.19 -12.29 -8.09
N LEU A 124 8.89 -12.37 -7.83
CA LEU A 124 8.00 -11.21 -7.78
C LEU A 124 7.71 -10.86 -6.32
N ALA A 125 8.04 -9.64 -5.94
CA ALA A 125 7.76 -9.07 -4.63
C ALA A 125 6.64 -8.04 -4.77
N PHE A 126 5.41 -8.42 -4.44
CA PHE A 126 4.26 -7.53 -4.48
C PHE A 126 4.11 -6.77 -3.16
N ASP A 127 4.08 -5.44 -3.24
CA ASP A 127 3.64 -4.63 -2.12
C ASP A 127 2.13 -4.36 -2.20
N GLU A 128 1.48 -4.36 -1.03
CA GLU A 128 0.10 -3.92 -0.84
C GLU A 128 -0.93 -4.66 -1.71
N MET A 129 -0.86 -5.99 -1.73
CA MET A 129 -1.87 -6.78 -2.43
C MET A 129 -3.25 -6.53 -1.84
N GLN A 130 -4.11 -5.95 -2.68
CA GLN A 130 -5.52 -5.70 -2.42
C GLN A 130 -6.28 -5.87 -3.74
N ILE A 131 -7.44 -6.50 -3.66
CA ILE A 131 -8.35 -6.70 -4.80
C ILE A 131 -9.65 -5.97 -4.47
N THR A 132 -9.98 -4.98 -5.28
CA THR A 132 -11.22 -4.18 -5.14
C THR A 132 -12.13 -4.29 -6.35
N ASP A 133 -11.58 -4.55 -7.53
CA ASP A 133 -12.33 -4.64 -8.79
C ASP A 133 -12.55 -6.09 -9.26
N ILE A 134 -13.67 -6.33 -9.93
CA ILE A 134 -14.01 -7.64 -10.49
C ILE A 134 -13.05 -8.09 -11.59
N THR A 135 -12.55 -7.15 -12.40
CA THR A 135 -11.65 -7.43 -13.53
C THR A 135 -10.34 -8.01 -13.01
N ASP A 136 -9.80 -7.43 -11.95
CA ASP A 136 -8.61 -7.96 -11.27
C ASP A 136 -8.90 -9.34 -10.67
N ALA A 137 -10.01 -9.48 -9.96
CA ALA A 137 -10.39 -10.76 -9.34
C ALA A 137 -10.49 -11.90 -10.37
N MET A 138 -11.01 -11.63 -11.57
CA MET A 138 -11.14 -12.64 -12.63
C MET A 138 -9.80 -13.09 -13.23
N ILE A 139 -8.77 -12.24 -13.21
CA ILE A 139 -7.48 -12.51 -13.87
C ILE A 139 -6.45 -13.06 -12.90
N VAL A 140 -6.41 -12.54 -11.66
CA VAL A 140 -5.34 -12.80 -10.69
C VAL A 140 -5.13 -14.29 -10.43
N GLY A 141 -6.21 -15.08 -10.29
CA GLY A 141 -6.09 -16.52 -10.08
C GLY A 141 -5.41 -17.26 -11.23
N ARG A 142 -5.70 -16.86 -12.48
CA ARG A 142 -5.10 -17.46 -13.68
C ARG A 142 -3.65 -16.99 -13.86
N LEU A 143 -3.40 -15.72 -13.59
CA LEU A 143 -2.06 -15.13 -13.66
C LEU A 143 -1.11 -15.77 -12.64
N PHE A 144 -1.52 -15.87 -11.37
CA PHE A 144 -0.69 -16.46 -10.32
C PHE A 144 -0.40 -17.93 -10.61
N ARG A 145 -1.40 -18.68 -11.10
CA ARG A 145 -1.21 -20.08 -11.50
C ARG A 145 -0.12 -20.20 -12.56
N ALA A 146 -0.21 -19.42 -13.63
CA ALA A 146 0.78 -19.44 -14.71
C ALA A 146 2.18 -19.01 -14.23
N LEU A 147 2.28 -18.02 -13.33
CA LEU A 147 3.56 -17.61 -12.74
C LEU A 147 4.18 -18.73 -11.90
N PHE A 148 3.42 -19.40 -11.05
CA PHE A 148 3.91 -20.51 -10.23
C PHE A 148 4.31 -21.71 -11.07
N GLU A 149 3.52 -22.05 -12.10
CA GLU A 149 3.84 -23.12 -13.06
C GLU A 149 5.11 -22.82 -13.88
N ALA A 150 5.39 -21.54 -14.14
CA ALA A 150 6.62 -21.08 -14.79
C ALA A 150 7.85 -21.03 -13.86
N GLY A 151 7.70 -21.39 -12.58
CA GLY A 151 8.81 -21.42 -11.62
C GLY A 151 9.06 -20.10 -10.89
N THR A 152 8.20 -19.10 -11.05
CA THR A 152 8.33 -17.79 -10.38
C THR A 152 7.90 -17.91 -8.92
N CYS A 153 8.79 -17.54 -7.99
CA CYS A 153 8.42 -17.37 -6.59
C CYS A 153 7.69 -16.03 -6.41
N VAL A 154 6.70 -16.00 -5.53
CA VAL A 154 5.99 -14.76 -5.18
C VAL A 154 6.10 -14.53 -3.68
N ILE A 155 6.47 -13.31 -3.29
CA ILE A 155 6.27 -12.80 -1.93
C ILE A 155 5.31 -11.63 -2.05
N THR A 156 4.36 -11.51 -1.13
CA THR A 156 3.40 -10.41 -1.12
C THR A 156 3.21 -9.84 0.28
N THR A 157 3.04 -8.52 0.37
CA THR A 157 2.56 -7.86 1.58
C THR A 157 1.09 -7.50 1.42
N SER A 158 0.29 -7.72 2.46
CA SER A 158 -1.09 -7.23 2.51
C SER A 158 -1.42 -6.74 3.90
N ASN A 159 -2.52 -6.01 4.04
CA ASN A 159 -3.08 -5.70 5.34
C ASN A 159 -4.37 -6.48 5.63
N ARG A 160 -4.68 -7.46 4.79
CA ARG A 160 -5.84 -8.32 4.89
C ARG A 160 -5.36 -9.76 4.87
N HIS A 161 -6.02 -10.64 5.61
CA HIS A 161 -5.82 -12.06 5.45
C HIS A 161 -6.24 -12.48 4.02
N PRO A 162 -5.68 -13.53 3.39
CA PRO A 162 -6.10 -13.98 2.06
C PRO A 162 -7.62 -14.22 1.94
N ASP A 163 -8.26 -14.73 3.00
CA ASP A 163 -9.72 -14.92 3.04
C ASP A 163 -10.52 -13.62 3.00
N GLU A 164 -9.89 -12.48 3.25
CA GLU A 164 -10.53 -11.18 3.21
C GLU A 164 -10.27 -10.43 1.89
N LEU A 165 -9.43 -10.97 1.02
CA LEU A 165 -9.22 -10.40 -0.31
C LEU A 165 -10.50 -10.46 -1.12
N TYR A 166 -10.95 -9.33 -1.67
CA TYR A 166 -12.20 -9.21 -2.42
C TYR A 166 -13.46 -9.61 -1.63
N LYS A 167 -13.43 -9.46 -0.29
CA LYS A 167 -14.58 -9.75 0.58
C LYS A 167 -15.75 -8.86 0.17
N ASN A 168 -16.93 -9.44 0.02
CA ASN A 168 -18.14 -8.80 -0.49
C ASN A 168 -18.06 -8.30 -1.95
N GLY A 169 -17.01 -8.67 -2.69
CA GLY A 169 -16.92 -8.38 -4.12
C GLY A 169 -17.99 -9.11 -4.94
N LEU A 170 -18.37 -8.53 -6.08
CA LEU A 170 -19.34 -9.11 -6.99
C LEU A 170 -18.84 -10.48 -7.48
N ASN A 171 -19.69 -11.50 -7.43
CA ASN A 171 -19.34 -12.87 -7.82
C ASN A 171 -18.09 -13.43 -7.12
N ARG A 172 -17.84 -13.07 -5.85
CA ARG A 172 -16.71 -13.52 -5.02
C ARG A 172 -16.42 -15.03 -5.11
N GLN A 173 -17.43 -15.88 -5.29
CA GLN A 173 -17.28 -17.31 -5.47
C GLN A 173 -16.31 -17.68 -6.61
N LEU A 174 -16.23 -16.87 -7.66
CA LEU A 174 -15.29 -17.05 -8.77
C LEU A 174 -13.84 -16.76 -8.38
N PHE A 175 -13.62 -16.00 -7.30
CA PHE A 175 -12.30 -15.63 -6.78
C PHE A 175 -11.77 -16.61 -5.72
N LEU A 176 -12.63 -17.43 -5.10
CA LEU A 176 -12.21 -18.41 -4.08
C LEU A 176 -11.07 -19.34 -4.55
N PRO A 177 -11.07 -19.86 -5.81
CA PRO A 177 -9.94 -20.67 -6.29
C PRO A 177 -8.59 -19.94 -6.30
N ALA A 178 -8.59 -18.61 -6.44
CA ALA A 178 -7.37 -17.81 -6.34
C ALA A 178 -6.87 -17.71 -4.90
N ILE A 179 -7.78 -17.61 -3.93
CA ILE A 179 -7.45 -17.62 -2.49
C ILE A 179 -6.85 -18.98 -2.11
N ASP A 180 -7.45 -20.08 -2.58
CA ASP A 180 -6.93 -21.44 -2.34
C ASP A 180 -5.53 -21.61 -2.93
N LEU A 181 -5.31 -21.09 -4.15
CA LEU A 181 -4.00 -21.12 -4.79
C LEU A 181 -2.95 -20.33 -3.99
N ILE A 182 -3.30 -19.14 -3.48
CA ILE A 182 -2.42 -18.33 -2.63
C ILE A 182 -2.02 -19.12 -1.38
N LYS A 183 -2.97 -19.75 -0.70
CA LYS A 183 -2.72 -20.56 0.52
C LYS A 183 -1.92 -21.84 0.23
N ASP A 184 -2.10 -22.46 -0.94
CA ASP A 184 -1.32 -23.61 -1.37
C ASP A 184 0.14 -23.23 -1.65
N LYS A 185 0.33 -22.16 -2.43
CA LYS A 185 1.64 -21.76 -2.99
C LYS A 185 2.42 -20.78 -2.12
N MET A 186 1.85 -20.29 -1.02
CA MET A 186 2.51 -19.32 -0.14
C MET A 186 2.32 -19.71 1.33
N VAL A 187 3.31 -19.41 2.16
CA VAL A 187 3.16 -19.45 3.61
C VAL A 187 2.43 -18.18 4.02
N VAL A 188 1.27 -18.30 4.68
CA VAL A 188 0.52 -17.15 5.20
C VAL A 188 1.05 -16.83 6.60
N HIS A 189 1.69 -15.67 6.74
CA HIS A 189 2.30 -15.24 7.99
C HIS A 189 1.70 -13.91 8.44
N GLU A 190 1.13 -13.88 9.64
CA GLU A 190 0.62 -12.67 10.25
C GLU A 190 1.71 -11.99 11.08
N MET A 191 1.98 -10.71 10.81
CA MET A 191 2.81 -9.86 11.65
C MET A 191 1.99 -9.33 12.83
N VAL A 192 1.79 -10.18 13.83
CA VAL A 192 1.18 -9.81 15.10
C VAL A 192 2.27 -9.27 16.03
N SER A 193 2.18 -8.00 16.39
CA SER A 193 2.94 -7.50 17.54
C SER A 193 2.03 -7.56 18.78
N PRO A 194 2.49 -8.13 19.92
CA PRO A 194 1.71 -8.23 21.16
C PRO A 194 1.23 -6.88 21.72
N ARG A 195 1.75 -5.77 21.20
CA ARG A 195 1.29 -4.42 21.47
C ARG A 195 1.25 -3.66 20.15
N ASP A 196 0.10 -3.12 19.82
CA ASP A 196 0.00 -2.10 18.79
C ASP A 196 0.58 -0.79 19.33
N TYR A 197 1.91 -0.74 19.51
CA TYR A 197 2.63 0.47 19.92
C TYR A 197 2.34 1.67 19.00
N ARG A 198 1.74 1.46 17.82
CA ARG A 198 1.31 2.52 16.89
C ARG A 198 -0.11 2.99 17.12
N GLN A 199 -1.06 2.09 17.41
CA GLN A 199 -2.42 2.49 17.80
C GLN A 199 -2.44 3.17 19.17
N ASP A 200 -1.65 2.71 20.14
CA ASP A 200 -1.60 3.32 21.47
C ASP A 200 -1.00 4.75 21.45
N ARG A 201 -0.17 5.09 20.45
CA ARG A 201 0.36 6.46 20.28
C ARG A 201 -0.64 7.38 19.56
N LEU A 202 -1.28 6.91 18.49
CA LEU A 202 -2.34 7.68 17.80
C LEU A 202 -3.64 7.82 18.61
N ALA A 203 -3.86 6.97 19.63
CA ALA A 203 -5.03 7.03 20.51
C ALA A 203 -4.92 8.15 21.56
N GLY A 204 -3.73 8.74 21.75
CA GLY A 204 -3.49 9.84 22.69
C GLY A 204 -2.84 11.09 22.10
N GLU A 205 -2.30 11.04 20.87
CA GLU A 205 -1.60 12.17 20.24
C GLU A 205 -2.53 13.01 19.34
N GLU A 206 -2.37 14.33 19.43
CA GLU A 206 -3.05 15.35 18.64
C GLU A 206 -2.84 15.08 17.14
N ARG A 207 -3.92 14.93 16.36
CA ARG A 207 -3.87 14.60 14.92
C ARG A 207 -3.95 15.82 14.01
N PHE A 208 -4.11 17.00 14.59
CA PHE A 208 -4.33 18.23 13.87
C PHE A 208 -3.57 19.35 14.55
N PHE A 209 -2.46 19.74 13.92
CA PHE A 209 -1.48 20.64 14.49
C PHE A 209 -1.73 22.06 14.00
N THR A 210 -1.84 23.01 14.93
CA THR A 210 -2.05 24.42 14.61
C THR A 210 -1.42 25.32 15.68
N PRO A 211 -0.90 26.51 15.33
CA PRO A 211 -0.73 27.05 13.98
C PRO A 211 0.47 26.44 13.25
N ILE A 212 0.52 26.63 11.93
CA ILE A 212 1.69 26.26 11.11
C ILE A 212 2.92 26.99 11.65
N SER A 213 3.93 26.21 12.03
CA SER A 213 5.19 26.64 12.62
C SER A 213 6.30 25.62 12.32
N GLU A 214 7.55 25.98 12.63
CA GLU A 214 8.67 25.05 12.53
C GLU A 214 8.50 23.83 13.48
N GLU A 215 7.94 24.04 14.66
CA GLU A 215 7.64 22.98 15.63
C GLU A 215 6.60 21.99 15.09
N THR A 216 5.48 22.49 14.54
CA THR A 216 4.47 21.61 13.93
C THR A 216 5.01 20.84 12.72
N ARG A 217 5.91 21.45 11.93
CA ARG A 217 6.58 20.76 10.82
C ARG A 217 7.47 19.62 11.33
N ALA A 218 8.30 19.88 12.34
CA ALA A 218 9.15 18.86 12.94
C ALA A 218 8.33 17.70 13.54
N THR A 219 7.17 18.02 14.12
CA THR A 219 6.22 17.03 14.64
C THR A 219 5.63 16.18 13.52
N MET A 220 5.14 16.80 12.45
CA MET A 220 4.65 16.08 11.26
C MET A 220 5.74 15.18 10.65
N ASP A 221 6.99 15.63 10.62
CA ASP A 221 8.13 14.82 10.13
C ASP A 221 8.42 13.63 11.04
N ALA A 222 8.29 13.79 12.35
CA ALA A 222 8.46 12.71 13.32
C ALA A 222 7.36 11.66 13.18
N VAL A 223 6.10 12.10 13.09
CA VAL A 223 4.94 11.22 12.86
C VAL A 223 5.10 10.47 11.53
N TRP A 224 5.52 11.15 10.46
CA TRP A 224 5.78 10.51 9.17
C TRP A 224 6.85 9.42 9.28
N ARG A 225 7.99 9.71 9.92
CA ARG A 225 9.07 8.74 10.13
C ARG A 225 8.63 7.53 10.94
N ASP A 226 7.86 7.75 12.00
CA ASP A 226 7.33 6.68 12.85
C ASP A 226 6.36 5.77 12.07
N LEU A 227 5.42 6.39 11.34
CA LEU A 227 4.41 5.69 10.55
C LEU A 227 5.02 4.90 9.37
N THR A 228 5.96 5.50 8.65
CA THR A 228 6.50 4.89 7.43
C THR A 228 7.71 3.99 7.70
N GLY A 229 8.55 4.27 8.68
CA GLY A 229 9.74 3.48 9.03
C GLY A 229 10.81 3.41 7.93
N GLY A 230 10.91 4.42 7.06
CA GLY A 230 11.92 4.48 5.98
C GLY A 230 11.48 5.29 4.76
N GLU A 231 12.24 5.16 3.66
CA GLU A 231 12.10 6.02 2.47
C GLU A 231 10.76 5.85 1.75
N ALA A 232 10.22 6.98 1.29
CA ALA A 232 8.97 7.06 0.57
C ALA A 232 9.21 7.54 -0.86
N GLU A 233 8.32 7.14 -1.76
CA GLU A 233 8.41 7.44 -3.18
C GLU A 233 7.14 8.17 -3.63
N PRO A 234 7.20 8.96 -4.72
CA PRO A 234 5.99 9.48 -5.34
C PRO A 234 5.12 8.34 -5.86
N LEU A 235 3.82 8.39 -5.59
CA LEU A 235 2.83 7.49 -6.18
C LEU A 235 1.99 8.23 -7.20
N VAL A 236 2.03 7.77 -8.45
CA VAL A 236 1.20 8.31 -9.55
C VAL A 236 -0.02 7.42 -9.76
N LEU A 237 -1.20 7.95 -9.47
CA LEU A 237 -2.49 7.30 -9.66
C LEU A 237 -3.05 7.66 -11.04
N LYS A 238 -3.29 6.65 -11.88
CA LYS A 238 -3.84 6.82 -13.24
C LYS A 238 -5.35 6.68 -13.21
N ILE A 239 -6.07 7.75 -13.53
CA ILE A 239 -7.53 7.85 -13.43
C ILE A 239 -8.07 8.32 -14.78
N LYS A 240 -8.62 7.39 -15.57
CA LYS A 240 -9.33 7.66 -16.85
C LYS A 240 -8.71 8.81 -17.67
N GLY A 241 -7.42 8.70 -18.00
CA GLY A 241 -6.70 9.67 -18.83
C GLY A 241 -6.07 10.86 -18.08
N ARG A 242 -6.10 10.87 -16.74
CA ARG A 242 -5.41 11.83 -15.88
C ARG A 242 -4.46 11.12 -14.92
N GLU A 243 -3.43 11.85 -14.49
CA GLU A 243 -2.47 11.38 -13.50
C GLU A 243 -2.57 12.25 -12.24
N VAL A 244 -2.66 11.61 -11.08
CA VAL A 244 -2.69 12.27 -9.77
C VAL A 244 -1.51 11.78 -8.97
N GLU A 245 -0.61 12.70 -8.64
CA GLU A 245 0.62 12.37 -7.91
C GLU A 245 0.45 12.64 -6.40
N LEU A 246 0.79 11.65 -5.59
CA LEU A 246 1.04 11.79 -4.16
C LEU A 246 2.56 11.85 -3.97
N PRO A 247 3.14 13.00 -3.57
CA PRO A 247 4.59 13.23 -3.64
C PRO A 247 5.39 12.36 -2.68
N ALA A 248 4.78 11.93 -1.58
CA ALA A 248 5.38 10.98 -0.66
C ALA A 248 4.35 9.90 -0.30
N TYR A 249 4.65 8.66 -0.66
CA TYR A 249 3.82 7.50 -0.39
C TYR A 249 4.65 6.33 0.11
N ARG A 250 4.15 5.63 1.13
CA ARG A 250 4.71 4.35 1.59
C ARG A 250 3.65 3.53 2.32
N SER A 251 3.46 2.28 1.93
CA SER A 251 2.67 1.30 2.71
C SER A 251 1.25 1.75 3.06
N GLY A 252 0.54 2.43 2.14
CA GLY A 252 -0.80 2.98 2.33
C GLY A 252 -0.85 4.29 3.13
N ILE A 253 0.31 4.92 3.36
CA ILE A 253 0.45 6.19 4.07
C ILE A 253 0.94 7.20 3.04
N ALA A 254 0.17 8.25 2.82
CA ALA A 254 0.54 9.33 1.91
C ALA A 254 0.77 10.62 2.70
N ARG A 255 1.68 11.46 2.21
CA ARG A 255 1.89 12.82 2.71
C ARG A 255 1.99 13.78 1.54
N ALA A 256 1.23 14.87 1.62
CA ALA A 256 1.20 15.89 0.58
C ALA A 256 0.96 17.29 1.16
N PRO A 257 1.57 18.33 0.60
CA PRO A 257 1.15 19.71 0.83
C PRO A 257 -0.30 19.94 0.40
N PHE A 258 -1.00 20.84 1.09
CA PHE A 258 -2.40 21.20 0.78
C PHE A 258 -2.60 21.55 -0.71
N TYR A 259 -1.70 22.34 -1.29
CA TYR A 259 -1.84 22.79 -2.68
C TYR A 259 -1.58 21.69 -3.72
N ASP A 260 -0.90 20.60 -3.36
CA ASP A 260 -0.78 19.44 -4.24
C ASP A 260 -2.10 18.68 -4.40
N LEU A 261 -2.96 18.73 -3.39
CA LEU A 261 -4.28 18.11 -3.40
C LEU A 261 -5.35 19.10 -3.88
N CYS A 262 -5.40 20.30 -3.30
CA CYS A 262 -6.51 21.23 -3.50
C CYS A 262 -6.18 22.40 -4.45
N GLY A 263 -4.91 22.62 -4.79
CA GLY A 263 -4.49 23.65 -5.77
C GLY A 263 -4.57 23.16 -7.23
N LYS A 264 -4.50 21.85 -7.44
CA LYS A 264 -4.62 21.21 -8.76
C LYS A 264 -6.10 21.02 -9.14
N PRO A 265 -6.45 20.92 -10.44
CA PRO A 265 -7.82 20.75 -10.90
C PRO A 265 -8.34 19.30 -10.71
N LEU A 266 -8.25 18.78 -9.48
CA LEU A 266 -8.78 17.48 -9.08
C LEU A 266 -10.29 17.57 -8.83
N GLY A 267 -11.00 16.50 -9.20
CA GLY A 267 -12.44 16.35 -9.00
C GLY A 267 -12.80 15.19 -8.04
N PRO A 268 -14.11 14.95 -7.82
CA PRO A 268 -14.58 13.91 -6.89
C PRO A 268 -14.03 12.51 -7.18
N GLY A 269 -13.98 12.12 -8.46
CA GLY A 269 -13.43 10.82 -8.86
C GLY A 269 -11.95 10.65 -8.51
N ASP A 270 -11.18 11.74 -8.54
CA ASP A 270 -9.76 11.73 -8.19
C ASP A 270 -9.57 11.49 -6.68
N TYR A 271 -10.36 12.19 -5.87
CA TYR A 271 -10.33 12.02 -4.41
C TYR A 271 -10.85 10.66 -3.95
N LEU A 272 -11.82 10.07 -4.64
CA LEU A 272 -12.26 8.71 -4.35
C LEU A 272 -11.12 7.70 -4.57
N VAL A 273 -10.34 7.84 -5.64
CA VAL A 273 -9.19 6.96 -5.89
C VAL A 273 -8.10 7.18 -4.84
N ILE A 274 -7.80 8.44 -4.47
CA ILE A 274 -6.88 8.73 -3.35
C ILE A 274 -7.37 8.03 -2.08
N ALA A 275 -8.64 8.23 -1.71
CA ALA A 275 -9.22 7.68 -0.48
C ALA A 275 -9.29 6.13 -0.47
N GLN A 276 -9.40 5.50 -1.64
CA GLN A 276 -9.32 4.04 -1.78
C GLN A 276 -7.89 3.50 -1.73
N THR A 277 -6.92 4.34 -2.08
CA THR A 277 -5.49 3.98 -2.10
C THR A 277 -4.87 4.13 -0.72
N VAL A 278 -5.14 5.24 -0.04
CA VAL A 278 -4.47 5.62 1.21
C VAL A 278 -5.34 5.26 2.42
N ARG A 279 -4.70 4.89 3.52
CA ARG A 279 -5.35 4.61 4.81
C ARG A 279 -5.01 5.66 5.85
N VAL A 280 -3.86 6.29 5.68
CA VAL A 280 -3.47 7.49 6.39
C VAL A 280 -3.11 8.53 5.34
N LEU A 281 -3.74 9.69 5.41
CA LEU A 281 -3.33 10.86 4.64
C LEU A 281 -2.79 11.92 5.59
N MET A 282 -1.56 12.35 5.37
CA MET A 282 -0.94 13.47 6.05
C MET A 282 -1.01 14.71 5.14
N ILE A 283 -1.69 15.77 5.59
CA ILE A 283 -1.80 17.02 4.82
C ILE A 283 -0.98 18.11 5.49
N ASP A 284 0.00 18.64 4.77
CA ASP A 284 0.83 19.74 5.28
C ASP A 284 0.28 21.11 4.89
N ASN A 285 0.35 22.06 5.82
CA ASN A 285 0.15 23.48 5.60
C ASN A 285 -1.22 23.86 5.02
N ILE A 286 -2.32 23.35 5.61
CA ILE A 286 -3.68 23.80 5.26
C ILE A 286 -3.79 25.30 5.58
N PRO A 287 -3.98 26.18 4.59
CA PRO A 287 -4.03 27.61 4.81
C PRO A 287 -5.37 28.02 5.42
N ARG A 288 -5.48 29.28 5.87
CA ARG A 288 -6.80 29.89 6.04
C ARG A 288 -7.44 30.06 4.67
N LEU A 289 -8.66 29.58 4.55
CA LEU A 289 -9.47 29.62 3.35
C LEU A 289 -10.41 30.84 3.41
N SER A 290 -10.71 31.40 2.25
CA SER A 290 -11.48 32.62 2.07
C SER A 290 -12.04 32.68 0.65
N ARG A 291 -12.69 33.79 0.29
CA ARG A 291 -13.20 34.00 -1.08
C ARG A 291 -12.10 33.98 -2.15
N SER A 292 -10.86 34.34 -1.82
CA SER A 292 -9.76 34.41 -2.80
C SER A 292 -9.24 33.04 -3.22
N ASN A 293 -9.46 31.99 -2.42
CA ASN A 293 -9.09 30.60 -2.69
C ASN A 293 -10.31 29.67 -2.56
N PHE A 294 -11.45 30.13 -3.06
CA PHE A 294 -12.73 29.43 -2.97
C PHE A 294 -12.74 28.09 -3.71
N ASN A 295 -12.03 27.99 -4.85
CA ASN A 295 -11.94 26.73 -5.60
C ASN A 295 -11.16 25.67 -4.81
N GLU A 296 -10.09 26.07 -4.13
CA GLU A 296 -9.30 25.22 -3.24
C GLU A 296 -10.14 24.79 -2.04
N ALA A 297 -10.94 25.71 -1.46
CA ALA A 297 -11.85 25.41 -0.37
C ALA A 297 -12.89 24.35 -0.78
N LYS A 298 -13.55 24.52 -1.94
CA LYS A 298 -14.49 23.53 -2.49
C LYS A 298 -13.83 22.17 -2.71
N ARG A 299 -12.62 22.16 -3.24
CA ARG A 299 -11.83 20.93 -3.44
C ARG A 299 -11.48 20.26 -2.12
N PHE A 300 -11.16 21.03 -1.09
CA PHE A 300 -10.88 20.52 0.25
C PHE A 300 -12.12 19.87 0.87
N VAL A 301 -13.30 20.50 0.75
CA VAL A 301 -14.59 19.91 1.17
C VAL A 301 -14.78 18.54 0.50
N THR A 302 -14.64 18.47 -0.83
CA THR A 302 -14.79 17.20 -1.57
C THR A 302 -13.76 16.14 -1.15
N LEU A 303 -12.51 16.54 -0.88
CA LEU A 303 -11.49 15.64 -0.38
C LEU A 303 -11.88 15.08 1.00
N ILE A 304 -12.24 15.93 1.96
CA ILE A 304 -12.64 15.49 3.30
C ILE A 304 -13.84 14.56 3.24
N ASP A 305 -14.82 14.85 2.39
CA ASP A 305 -15.99 14.01 2.18
C ASP A 305 -15.58 12.60 1.73
N ALA A 306 -14.70 12.49 0.72
CA ALA A 306 -14.21 11.20 0.24
C ALA A 306 -13.40 10.42 1.30
N LEU A 307 -12.53 11.11 2.06
CA LEU A 307 -11.74 10.50 3.13
C LEU A 307 -12.63 10.03 4.29
N TYR A 308 -13.64 10.82 4.63
CA TYR A 308 -14.59 10.53 5.69
C TYR A 308 -15.40 9.26 5.37
N GLU A 309 -15.92 9.15 4.15
CA GLU A 309 -16.66 7.97 3.68
C GLU A 309 -15.78 6.72 3.63
N ALA A 310 -14.53 6.84 3.18
CA ALA A 310 -13.57 5.75 3.13
C ALA A 310 -12.93 5.42 4.50
N LYS A 311 -13.31 6.12 5.58
CA LYS A 311 -12.74 5.97 6.93
C LYS A 311 -11.21 6.07 6.95
N VAL A 312 -10.66 6.95 6.12
CA VAL A 312 -9.22 7.26 6.09
C VAL A 312 -8.84 8.02 7.36
N LYS A 313 -7.70 7.68 7.94
CA LYS A 313 -7.12 8.44 9.05
C LYS A 313 -6.46 9.71 8.50
N LEU A 314 -6.83 10.86 9.03
CA LEU A 314 -6.25 12.14 8.64
C LEU A 314 -5.31 12.64 9.74
N ILE A 315 -4.12 13.09 9.33
CA ILE A 315 -3.21 13.86 10.17
C ILE A 315 -2.90 15.15 9.42
N ALA A 316 -3.00 16.31 10.05
CA ALA A 316 -2.85 17.57 9.32
C ALA A 316 -2.12 18.64 10.10
N SER A 317 -1.40 19.51 9.40
CA SER A 317 -0.98 20.81 9.93
C SER A 317 -1.76 21.93 9.26
N ALA A 318 -2.23 22.90 10.04
CA ALA A 318 -3.17 23.90 9.57
C ALA A 318 -2.97 25.28 10.21
N ALA A 319 -3.27 26.34 9.46
CA ALA A 319 -3.13 27.72 9.88
C ALA A 319 -4.13 28.14 10.98
N ALA A 320 -5.19 27.36 11.18
CA ALA A 320 -6.18 27.54 12.24
C ALA A 320 -6.88 26.21 12.55
N LEU A 321 -7.65 26.17 13.65
CA LEU A 321 -8.57 25.07 13.98
C LEU A 321 -9.62 24.87 12.86
N PRO A 322 -10.23 23.66 12.74
CA PRO A 322 -11.17 23.35 11.67
C PRO A 322 -12.29 24.39 11.47
N GLU A 323 -12.90 24.88 12.56
CA GLU A 323 -13.98 25.86 12.53
C GLU A 323 -13.52 27.25 12.05
N MET A 324 -12.22 27.52 12.18
CA MET A 324 -11.59 28.80 11.87
C MET A 324 -10.87 28.79 10.52
N LEU A 325 -10.95 27.69 9.77
CA LEU A 325 -10.33 27.59 8.44
C LEU A 325 -11.11 28.36 7.38
N TYR A 326 -12.44 28.48 7.49
CA TYR A 326 -13.27 29.28 6.56
C TYR A 326 -14.38 29.99 7.32
N VAL A 327 -14.12 31.24 7.69
CA VAL A 327 -15.00 31.98 8.61
C VAL A 327 -16.12 32.72 7.86
N GLU A 328 -15.84 33.25 6.66
CA GLU A 328 -16.78 34.10 5.93
C GLU A 328 -16.69 33.89 4.41
N GLY A 329 -17.84 33.77 3.76
CA GLY A 329 -17.95 33.68 2.29
C GLY A 329 -19.15 32.88 1.81
N GLU A 330 -19.25 32.71 0.49
CA GLU A 330 -20.17 31.74 -0.09
C GLU A 330 -19.63 30.33 0.23
N GLY A 331 -20.47 29.40 0.68
CA GLY A 331 -20.02 28.05 1.03
C GLY A 331 -19.69 27.80 2.51
N THR A 332 -19.92 28.77 3.41
CA THR A 332 -19.65 28.62 4.86
C THR A 332 -20.42 27.45 5.46
N PHE A 333 -21.66 27.19 5.03
CA PHE A 333 -22.47 26.07 5.52
C PHE A 333 -21.87 24.71 5.15
N GLU A 334 -21.43 24.51 3.91
CA GLU A 334 -20.72 23.28 3.53
C GLU A 334 -19.40 23.12 4.29
N PHE A 335 -18.75 24.23 4.64
CA PHE A 335 -17.51 24.21 5.40
C PHE A 335 -17.72 23.90 6.89
N GLU A 336 -18.82 24.34 7.51
CA GLU A 336 -19.19 23.94 8.88
C GLU A 336 -19.34 22.41 8.98
N ARG A 337 -20.00 21.79 8.00
CA ARG A 337 -20.08 20.32 7.90
C ARG A 337 -18.69 19.69 7.79
N THR A 338 -17.81 20.32 7.00
CA THR A 338 -16.43 19.86 6.81
C THR A 338 -15.63 19.95 8.12
N ALA A 339 -15.79 21.03 8.88
CA ALA A 339 -15.17 21.20 10.20
C ALA A 339 -15.64 20.12 11.20
N SER A 340 -16.94 19.80 11.21
CA SER A 340 -17.48 18.68 12.02
C SER A 340 -16.84 17.35 11.63
N ARG A 341 -16.76 17.05 10.33
CA ARG A 341 -16.12 15.81 9.84
C ARG A 341 -14.66 15.74 10.24
N LEU A 342 -13.92 16.84 10.12
CA LEU A 342 -12.53 16.93 10.61
C LEU A 342 -12.45 16.62 12.10
N ARG A 343 -13.37 17.15 12.93
CA ARG A 343 -13.46 16.85 14.37
C ARG A 343 -13.66 15.38 14.65
N GLU A 344 -14.59 14.74 13.95
CA GLU A 344 -14.84 13.31 14.09
C GLU A 344 -13.64 12.47 13.65
N MET A 345 -12.98 12.84 12.54
CA MET A 345 -11.79 12.15 12.05
C MET A 345 -10.58 12.26 13.00
N MET A 346 -10.56 13.28 13.87
CA MET A 346 -9.55 13.43 14.92
C MET A 346 -9.81 12.53 16.15
N ALA A 347 -11.00 11.96 16.29
CA ALA A 347 -11.35 11.13 17.45
C ALA A 347 -10.50 9.84 17.51
N ALA A 348 -10.20 9.39 18.73
CA ALA A 348 -9.31 8.25 18.96
C ALA A 348 -9.83 6.94 18.34
N ASP A 349 -11.15 6.76 18.33
CA ASP A 349 -11.91 5.62 17.82
C ASP A 349 -12.24 5.68 16.32
N TRP A 350 -11.83 6.75 15.62
CA TRP A 350 -12.13 6.91 14.20
C TRP A 350 -11.61 5.74 13.34
N GLY A 351 -12.52 5.15 12.56
CA GLY A 351 -12.21 4.11 11.58
C GLY A 351 -11.96 2.71 12.17
N GLN A 352 -12.34 2.47 13.44
CA GLN A 352 -12.35 1.12 14.00
C GLN A 352 -13.55 0.32 13.46
N PRO A 353 -13.40 -0.99 13.18
CA PRO A 353 -14.55 -1.86 12.93
C PRO A 353 -15.45 -1.87 14.15
N GLU A 354 -16.76 -1.73 13.98
CA GLU A 354 -17.72 -2.05 15.05
C GLU A 354 -17.49 -3.51 15.48
N ALA A 355 -17.42 -3.72 16.78
CA ALA A 355 -17.04 -4.99 17.42
C ALA A 355 -18.02 -6.14 17.12
#